data_AF-A0A382FKE8-F1
#
_entry.id   AF-A0A382FKE8-F1
#
_cell.length_a   1.000
_cell.length_b   1.000
_cell.length_c   1.000
_cell.angle_alpha   90.00
_cell.angle_beta   90.00
_cell.angle_gamma   90.00
#
_symmetry.space_group_name_H-M   'P 1'
#
loop_
_entity.id
_entity.type
_entity.pdbx_description
1 polymer ?
#
loop_
_entity_poly.entity_id
_entity_poly.type
_entity_poly.pdbx_seq_one_letter_code
_entity_poly.pdbx_strand_id
1 'polypeptide(L)'
;VQLIWPAMQSPGELFEVSVHLGTTAAVLFYYRHFLVKILRGQLDNRIVDGLFSRQWTAYIILASIPTAAIGLGFENLIRGAFQRLDLIALCLALSGVVLMATSFVPRREHTITPLLAIAIGTIQGAAMLPGISRSGLTISLALLFGIAHRQAVIFSFLLSVPAILGATLIVSLNPHGTTIGTEILFTNLAFATLSAGAIGYICIGLVHRATSEKWWHRFAWYL
;
A
#
# COMPACT_ATOMS: atom_id res chain seq x y z
N VAL A 1 -10.69 -19.98 17.60
CA VAL A 1 -10.68 -19.58 16.17
C VAL A 1 -10.17 -20.70 15.25
N GLN A 2 -9.08 -21.40 15.58
CA GLN A 2 -8.61 -22.59 14.82
C GLN A 2 -9.62 -23.76 14.75
N LEU A 3 -10.56 -23.84 15.68
CA LEU A 3 -11.63 -24.85 15.70
C LEU A 3 -12.77 -24.61 14.68
N ILE A 4 -12.88 -23.41 14.11
CA ILE A 4 -13.99 -23.04 13.19
C ILE A 4 -13.51 -23.03 11.73
N TRP A 5 -12.20 -22.90 11.49
CA TRP A 5 -11.61 -22.91 10.15
C TRP A 5 -10.22 -23.56 10.18
N PRO A 6 -10.12 -24.88 9.91
CA PRO A 6 -8.83 -25.60 9.89
C PRO A 6 -7.86 -25.09 8.81
N ALA A 7 -8.34 -24.30 7.84
CA ALA A 7 -7.58 -23.80 6.70
C ALA A 7 -6.86 -22.45 6.93
N MET A 8 -6.76 -21.95 8.17
CA MET A 8 -5.90 -20.81 8.50
C MET A 8 -4.52 -21.28 8.98
N GLN A 9 -3.89 -22.16 8.20
CA GLN A 9 -2.43 -22.18 8.17
C GLN A 9 -2.01 -21.04 7.24
N SER A 10 -1.07 -20.19 7.68
CA SER A 10 -0.49 -19.18 6.80
C SER A 10 -0.01 -19.89 5.53
N PRO A 11 -0.42 -19.45 4.32
CA PRO A 11 -0.06 -20.10 3.05
C PRO A 11 1.45 -20.23 2.75
N GLY A 12 2.30 -19.79 3.68
CA GLY A 12 3.73 -19.65 3.56
C GLY A 12 4.11 -18.21 3.19
N GLU A 13 5.22 -17.72 3.72
CA GLU A 13 5.75 -16.37 3.41
C GLU A 13 5.93 -16.18 1.89
N LEU A 14 6.30 -17.25 1.17
CA LEU A 14 6.43 -17.25 -0.30
C LEU A 14 5.12 -17.00 -1.05
N PHE A 15 4.01 -17.59 -0.59
CA PHE A 15 2.70 -17.35 -1.21
C PHE A 15 2.29 -15.89 -1.02
N GLU A 16 2.43 -15.37 0.20
CA GLU A 16 2.10 -13.98 0.52
C GLU A 16 2.91 -13.01 -0.33
N VAL A 17 4.23 -13.22 -0.43
CA VAL A 17 5.10 -12.39 -1.29
C VAL A 17 4.65 -12.44 -2.75
N SER A 18 4.32 -13.62 -3.26
CA SER A 18 3.96 -13.79 -4.67
C SER A 18 2.65 -13.07 -5.04
N VAL A 19 1.61 -13.16 -4.21
CA VAL A 19 0.36 -12.41 -4.45
C VAL A 19 0.58 -10.89 -4.33
N HIS A 20 1.43 -10.44 -3.41
CA HIS A 20 1.79 -9.01 -3.29
C HIS A 20 2.57 -8.51 -4.52
N LEU A 21 3.48 -9.33 -5.07
CA LEU A 21 4.16 -9.03 -6.33
C LEU A 21 3.16 -8.90 -7.49
N GLY A 22 2.16 -9.80 -7.56
CA GLY A 22 1.07 -9.73 -8.55
C GLY A 22 0.34 -8.39 -8.52
N THR A 23 -0.11 -7.95 -7.33
CA THR A 23 -0.77 -6.64 -7.17
C THR A 23 0.18 -5.46 -7.44
N THR A 24 1.47 -5.58 -7.11
CA THR A 24 2.48 -4.56 -7.40
C THR A 24 2.69 -4.39 -8.91
N ALA A 25 2.74 -5.50 -9.65
CA ALA A 25 2.78 -5.48 -11.11
C ALA A 25 1.53 -4.79 -11.69
N ALA A 26 0.36 -5.02 -11.10
CA ALA A 26 -0.87 -4.33 -11.50
C ALA A 26 -0.79 -2.81 -11.29
N VAL A 27 -0.25 -2.35 -10.16
CA VAL A 27 0.01 -0.92 -9.90
C VAL A 27 0.95 -0.32 -10.95
N LEU A 28 2.08 -0.99 -11.20
CA LEU A 28 3.07 -0.54 -12.19
C LEU A 28 2.47 -0.46 -13.59
N PHE A 29 1.69 -1.46 -13.99
CA PHE A 29 1.05 -1.50 -15.30
C PHE A 29 -0.07 -0.46 -15.44
N TYR A 30 -0.90 -0.29 -14.40
CA TYR A 30 -1.98 0.70 -14.39
C TYR A 30 -1.43 2.13 -14.53
N TYR A 31 -0.39 2.46 -13.75
CA TYR A 31 0.24 3.79 -13.75
C TYR A 31 1.43 3.91 -14.72
N ARG A 32 1.61 2.99 -15.67
CA ARG A 32 2.76 2.94 -16.60
C ARG A 32 3.05 4.27 -17.31
N HIS A 33 2.03 4.98 -17.77
CA HIS A 33 2.21 6.26 -18.46
C HIS A 33 2.72 7.35 -17.51
N PHE A 34 2.25 7.35 -16.27
CA PHE A 34 2.70 8.28 -15.23
C PHE A 34 4.14 7.96 -14.81
N LEU A 35 4.47 6.68 -14.67
CA LEU A 35 5.83 6.21 -14.38
C LEU A 35 6.80 6.58 -15.50
N VAL A 36 6.44 6.33 -16.77
CA VAL A 36 7.25 6.73 -17.92
C VAL A 36 7.46 8.25 -17.95
N LYS A 37 6.42 9.04 -17.63
CA LYS A 37 6.55 10.50 -17.49
C LYS A 37 7.56 10.88 -16.41
N ILE A 38 7.49 10.26 -15.23
CA ILE A 38 8.47 10.47 -14.16
C ILE A 38 9.87 10.07 -14.63
N LEU A 39 10.06 8.85 -15.13
CA LEU A 39 11.38 8.36 -15.54
C LEU A 39 12.02 9.23 -16.63
N ARG A 40 11.26 9.66 -17.65
CA ARG A 40 11.75 10.58 -18.69
C ARG A 40 12.11 11.95 -18.12
N GLY A 41 11.33 12.47 -17.17
CA GLY A 41 11.62 13.74 -16.50
C GLY A 41 12.88 13.72 -15.63
N GLN A 42 13.45 12.54 -15.32
CA GLN A 42 14.76 12.47 -14.68
C GLN A 42 15.91 12.80 -15.65
N LEU A 43 15.73 12.42 -16.93
CA LEU A 43 16.74 12.50 -17.98
C LEU A 43 16.67 13.83 -18.76
N ASP A 44 15.49 14.42 -18.90
CA ASP A 44 15.30 15.69 -19.63
C ASP A 44 15.06 16.87 -18.68
N ASN A 45 16.04 17.80 -18.63
CA ASN A 45 16.04 18.98 -17.77
C ASN A 45 15.31 20.19 -18.36
N ARG A 46 14.86 20.14 -19.63
CA ARG A 46 14.44 21.34 -20.36
C ARG A 46 12.97 21.75 -20.18
N ILE A 47 12.16 21.00 -19.44
CA ILE A 47 10.71 21.22 -19.34
C ILE A 47 10.26 21.24 -17.87
N VAL A 48 9.21 22.01 -17.56
CA VAL A 48 8.47 22.03 -16.28
C VAL A 48 8.16 20.62 -15.74
N ASP A 49 8.01 19.64 -16.63
CA ASP A 49 7.78 18.23 -16.29
C ASP A 49 8.96 17.56 -15.57
N GLY A 50 10.20 18.03 -15.75
CA GLY A 50 11.39 17.48 -15.10
C GLY A 50 11.47 17.78 -13.60
N LEU A 51 11.16 19.02 -13.20
CA LEU A 51 11.09 19.41 -11.78
C LEU A 51 9.97 18.66 -11.05
N PHE A 52 8.78 18.58 -11.66
CA PHE A 52 7.66 17.79 -11.14
C PHE A 52 8.05 16.32 -10.94
N SER A 53 8.71 15.72 -11.93
CA SER A 53 9.17 14.34 -11.84
C SER A 53 10.11 14.10 -10.66
N ARG A 54 11.14 14.95 -10.51
CA ARG A 54 12.12 14.86 -9.42
C ARG A 54 11.48 15.03 -8.05
N GLN A 55 10.53 15.95 -7.93
CA GLN A 55 9.78 16.14 -6.68
C GLN A 55 9.00 14.87 -6.31
N TRP A 56 8.28 14.26 -7.26
CA TRP A 56 7.53 13.02 -7.00
C TRP A 56 8.44 11.86 -6.60
N THR A 57 9.56 11.67 -7.29
CA THR A 57 10.55 10.66 -6.92
C THR A 57 11.12 10.91 -5.52
N ALA A 58 11.50 12.16 -5.22
CA ALA A 58 12.01 12.54 -3.91
C ALA A 58 10.97 12.30 -2.80
N TYR A 59 9.70 12.61 -3.04
CA TYR A 59 8.64 12.40 -2.07
C TYR A 59 8.36 10.91 -1.81
N ILE A 60 8.39 10.06 -2.84
CA ILE A 60 8.25 8.61 -2.66
C ILE A 60 9.42 8.06 -1.83
N ILE A 61 10.66 8.47 -2.13
CA ILE A 61 11.85 8.08 -1.37
C ILE A 61 11.71 8.55 0.08
N LEU A 62 11.39 9.83 0.28
CA LEU A 62 11.27 10.45 1.60
C LEU A 62 10.18 9.79 2.45
N ALA A 63 9.06 9.39 1.85
CA ALA A 63 7.99 8.64 2.52
C ALA A 63 8.37 7.16 2.78
N SER A 64 9.23 6.57 1.94
CA SER A 64 9.70 5.19 2.11
C SER A 64 10.64 5.03 3.31
N ILE A 65 11.40 6.07 3.66
CA ILE A 65 12.33 6.06 4.80
C ILE A 65 11.62 5.73 6.13
N PRO A 66 10.60 6.49 6.59
CA PRO A 66 9.90 6.15 7.83
C PRO A 66 9.11 4.84 7.72
N THR A 67 8.60 4.49 6.53
CA THR A 67 7.96 3.17 6.32
C THR A 67 8.93 2.04 6.62
N ALA A 68 10.13 2.08 6.04
CA ALA A 68 11.15 1.05 6.23
C ALA A 68 11.69 1.04 7.66
N ALA A 69 11.92 2.22 8.24
CA ALA A 69 12.38 2.34 9.63
C ALA A 69 11.38 1.70 10.61
N ILE A 70 10.09 1.94 10.44
CA ILE A 70 9.05 1.33 11.29
C ILE A 70 8.96 -0.17 11.03
N GLY A 71 8.92 -0.59 9.76
CA GLY A 71 8.77 -2.00 9.40
C GLY A 71 9.92 -2.87 9.90
N LEU A 72 11.16 -2.38 9.82
CA LEU A 72 12.33 -3.09 10.31
C LEU A 72 12.52 -2.95 11.83
N GLY A 73 12.25 -1.76 12.40
CA GLY A 73 12.47 -1.49 13.81
C GLY A 73 11.44 -2.12 14.75
N PHE A 74 10.21 -2.34 14.28
CA PHE A 74 9.09 -2.84 15.09
C PHE A 74 8.57 -4.21 14.64
N GLU A 75 9.37 -5.00 13.90
CA GLU A 75 8.95 -6.29 13.35
C GLU A 75 8.34 -7.23 14.41
N ASN A 76 9.00 -7.37 15.57
CA ASN A 76 8.52 -8.25 16.64
C ASN A 76 7.16 -7.79 17.21
N LEU A 77 6.97 -6.49 17.35
CA LEU A 77 5.71 -5.90 17.82
C LEU A 77 4.60 -6.15 16.79
N ILE A 78 4.89 -5.94 15.51
CA ILE A 78 3.97 -6.18 14.40
C ILE A 78 3.57 -7.66 14.37
N ARG A 79 4.53 -8.59 14.44
CA ARG A 79 4.25 -10.04 14.48
C ARG A 79 3.39 -10.43 15.69
N GLY A 80 3.67 -9.89 16.88
CA GLY A 80 2.86 -10.11 18.08
C GLY A 80 1.43 -9.58 17.97
N ALA A 81 1.24 -8.47 17.24
CA ALA A 81 -0.07 -7.87 17.00
C ALA A 81 -1.01 -8.79 16.20
N PHE A 82 -0.51 -9.64 15.31
CA PHE A 82 -1.34 -10.58 14.52
C PHE A 82 -2.05 -11.65 15.38
N GLN A 83 -1.57 -11.88 16.60
CA GLN A 83 -2.18 -12.84 17.53
C GLN A 83 -3.30 -12.23 18.38
N ARG A 84 -3.51 -10.92 18.30
CA ARG A 84 -4.41 -10.14 19.15
C ARG A 84 -5.65 -9.68 18.39
N LEU A 85 -6.71 -10.49 18.44
CA LEU A 85 -7.99 -10.19 17.76
C LEU A 85 -8.62 -8.87 18.25
N ASP A 86 -8.44 -8.55 19.53
CA ASP A 86 -8.86 -7.28 20.13
C ASP A 86 -8.18 -6.08 19.47
N LEU A 87 -6.86 -6.18 19.23
CA LEU A 87 -6.09 -5.16 18.54
C LEU A 87 -6.51 -5.02 17.08
N ILE A 88 -6.74 -6.14 16.38
CA ILE A 88 -7.20 -6.14 14.98
C ILE A 88 -8.54 -5.42 14.84
N ALA A 89 -9.50 -5.74 15.71
CA ALA A 89 -10.81 -5.09 15.72
C ALA A 89 -10.70 -3.57 16.00
N LEU A 90 -9.86 -3.19 16.97
CA LEU A 90 -9.58 -1.77 17.25
C LEU A 90 -8.96 -1.05 16.04
N CYS A 91 -7.98 -1.66 15.39
CA CYS A 91 -7.31 -1.12 14.21
C CYS A 91 -8.26 -0.95 13.00
N LEU A 92 -9.20 -1.88 12.81
CA LEU A 92 -10.26 -1.78 11.80
C LEU A 92 -11.18 -0.60 12.11
N ALA A 93 -11.69 -0.50 13.34
CA ALA A 93 -12.55 0.58 13.76
C ALA A 93 -11.86 1.96 13.61
N LEU A 94 -10.59 2.07 14.02
CA LEU A 94 -9.80 3.29 13.84
C LEU A 94 -9.62 3.65 12.35
N SER A 95 -9.39 2.65 11.50
CA SER A 95 -9.30 2.86 10.05
C SER A 95 -10.62 3.40 9.49
N GLY A 96 -11.76 2.85 9.93
CA GLY A 96 -13.09 3.33 9.59
C GLY A 96 -13.33 4.79 10.01
N VAL A 97 -12.97 5.14 11.25
CA VAL A 97 -13.09 6.52 11.77
C VAL A 97 -12.27 7.51 10.93
N VAL A 98 -11.00 7.20 10.63
CA VAL A 98 -10.15 8.07 9.81
C VAL A 98 -10.74 8.23 8.41
N LEU A 99 -11.26 7.15 7.83
CA LEU A 99 -11.83 7.17 6.50
C LEU A 99 -13.14 7.97 6.46
N MET A 100 -13.98 7.87 7.49
CA MET A 100 -15.17 8.70 7.67
C MET A 100 -14.82 10.18 7.82
N ALA A 101 -13.74 10.49 8.55
CA ALA A 101 -13.30 11.87 8.79
C ALA A 101 -13.02 12.65 7.49
N THR A 102 -12.64 11.95 6.41
CA THR A 102 -12.41 12.56 5.09
C THR A 102 -13.66 13.24 4.51
N SER A 103 -14.87 12.86 4.96
CA SER A 103 -16.13 13.46 4.49
C SER A 103 -16.35 14.89 4.99
N PHE A 104 -15.72 15.26 6.12
CA PHE A 104 -15.86 16.58 6.74
C PHE A 104 -14.84 17.60 6.22
N VAL A 105 -13.83 17.16 5.46
CA VAL A 105 -12.79 18.04 4.94
C VAL A 105 -13.21 18.59 3.57
N PRO A 106 -13.23 19.92 3.38
CA PRO A 106 -13.56 20.51 2.08
C PRO A 106 -12.51 20.12 1.04
N ARG A 107 -12.95 19.91 -0.19
CA ARG A 107 -12.05 19.62 -1.32
C ARG A 107 -11.15 20.82 -1.55
N ARG A 108 -9.84 20.59 -1.45
CA ARG A 108 -8.79 21.53 -1.83
C ARG A 108 -7.89 20.87 -2.88
N GLU A 109 -7.11 21.69 -3.56
CA GLU A 109 -6.14 21.24 -4.56
C GLU A 109 -4.71 21.57 -4.11
N HIS A 110 -4.41 21.21 -2.86
CA HIS A 110 -3.04 21.34 -2.36
C HIS A 110 -2.14 20.32 -3.06
N THR A 111 -0.87 20.67 -3.18
CA THR A 111 0.18 19.78 -3.66
C THR A 111 0.83 19.06 -2.50
N ILE A 112 1.41 17.89 -2.79
CA ILE A 112 2.14 17.13 -1.77
C ILE A 112 3.41 17.91 -1.40
N THR A 113 3.60 18.13 -0.10
CA THR A 113 4.80 18.74 0.45
C THR A 113 5.74 17.68 1.01
N PRO A 114 7.05 17.96 1.18
CA PRO A 114 7.98 17.01 1.81
C PRO A 114 7.52 16.54 3.19
N LEU A 115 7.00 17.47 4.01
CA LEU A 115 6.49 17.14 5.35
C LEU A 115 5.29 16.20 5.28
N LEU A 116 4.37 16.43 4.34
CA LEU A 116 3.24 15.54 4.14
C LEU A 116 3.68 14.18 3.61
N ALA A 117 4.68 14.11 2.72
CA ALA A 117 5.24 12.85 2.26
C ALA A 117 5.81 12.01 3.43
N ILE A 118 6.56 12.64 4.35
CA ILE A 118 7.05 12.00 5.59
C ILE A 118 5.88 11.50 6.44
N ALA A 119 4.85 12.33 6.63
CA ALA A 119 3.66 11.96 7.41
C ALA A 119 2.93 10.76 6.80
N ILE A 120 2.72 10.74 5.47
CA ILE A 120 2.11 9.62 4.75
C ILE A 120 2.97 8.36 4.90
N GLY A 121 4.30 8.49 4.77
CA GLY A 121 5.24 7.38 4.99
C GLY A 121 5.23 6.82 6.41
N THR A 122 5.09 7.69 7.40
CA THR A 122 4.97 7.30 8.82
C THR A 122 3.68 6.53 9.06
N ILE A 123 2.55 7.03 8.52
CA ILE A 123 1.27 6.33 8.57
C ILE A 123 1.33 5.00 7.81
N GLN A 124 2.03 4.93 6.68
CA GLN A 124 2.22 3.68 5.95
C GLN A 124 2.97 2.63 6.78
N GLY A 125 4.02 3.04 7.50
CA GLY A 125 4.74 2.17 8.44
C GLY A 125 3.85 1.72 9.60
N ALA A 126 3.10 2.63 10.22
CA ALA A 126 2.14 2.29 11.27
C ALA A 126 1.04 1.34 10.78
N ALA A 127 0.64 1.47 9.51
CA ALA A 127 -0.32 0.61 8.84
C ALA A 127 0.21 -0.79 8.47
N MET A 128 1.37 -1.18 9.00
CA MET A 128 1.80 -2.57 9.03
C MET A 128 1.15 -3.35 10.18
N LEU A 129 0.53 -2.66 11.15
CA LEU A 129 -0.31 -3.29 12.16
C LEU A 129 -1.52 -3.98 11.50
N PRO A 130 -1.89 -5.18 11.98
CA PRO A 130 -2.99 -5.93 11.41
C PRO A 130 -4.33 -5.24 11.66
N GLY A 131 -5.25 -5.36 10.70
CA GLY A 131 -6.54 -4.66 10.74
C GLY A 131 -6.47 -3.20 10.28
N ILE A 132 -5.29 -2.65 9.99
CA ILE A 132 -5.17 -1.33 9.38
C ILE A 132 -5.23 -1.43 7.85
N SER A 133 -6.12 -0.64 7.23
CA SER A 133 -6.14 -0.49 5.78
C SER A 133 -5.03 0.46 5.34
N ARG A 134 -3.91 -0.07 4.85
CA ARG A 134 -2.74 0.73 4.43
C ARG A 134 -3.10 1.79 3.40
N SER A 135 -3.66 1.38 2.26
CA SER A 135 -4.12 2.32 1.22
C SER A 135 -5.23 3.24 1.73
N GLY A 136 -6.13 2.73 2.58
CA GLY A 136 -7.17 3.50 3.23
C GLY A 136 -6.62 4.68 4.03
N LEU A 137 -5.66 4.44 4.92
CA LEU A 137 -5.08 5.48 5.78
C LEU A 137 -4.18 6.44 5.02
N THR A 138 -3.31 5.96 4.13
CA THR A 138 -2.41 6.85 3.36
C THR A 138 -3.18 7.76 2.41
N ILE A 139 -4.21 7.25 1.72
CA ILE A 139 -5.13 8.06 0.91
C ILE A 139 -5.90 9.02 1.81
N SER A 140 -6.51 8.53 2.90
CA SER A 140 -7.31 9.37 3.79
C SER A 140 -6.50 10.49 4.41
N LEU A 141 -5.27 10.24 4.85
CA LEU A 141 -4.38 11.27 5.36
C LEU A 141 -4.12 12.34 4.29
N ALA A 142 -3.76 11.94 3.07
CA ALA A 142 -3.57 12.90 1.98
C ALA A 142 -4.83 13.75 1.72
N LEU A 143 -6.02 13.13 1.74
CA LEU A 143 -7.29 13.84 1.58
C LEU A 143 -7.59 14.80 2.73
N LEU A 144 -7.30 14.41 3.98
CA LEU A 144 -7.46 15.26 5.16
C LEU A 144 -6.56 16.51 5.10
N PHE A 145 -5.41 16.41 4.44
CA PHE A 145 -4.52 17.54 4.17
C PHE A 145 -4.90 18.33 2.90
N GLY A 146 -6.02 18.01 2.26
CA GLY A 146 -6.55 18.74 1.12
C GLY A 146 -5.83 18.43 -0.20
N ILE A 147 -5.17 17.28 -0.31
CA ILE A 147 -4.58 16.83 -1.57
C ILE A 147 -5.69 16.37 -2.51
N ALA A 148 -5.54 16.71 -3.79
CA ALA A 148 -6.48 16.28 -4.82
C ALA A 148 -6.62 14.73 -4.84
N HIS A 149 -7.85 14.23 -4.90
CA HIS A 149 -8.18 12.80 -4.87
C HIS A 149 -7.31 11.94 -5.79
N ARG A 150 -7.14 12.39 -7.04
CA ARG A 150 -6.30 11.70 -8.03
C ARG A 150 -4.84 11.61 -7.57
N GLN A 151 -4.28 12.69 -7.02
CA GLN A 151 -2.89 12.70 -6.54
C GLN A 151 -2.72 11.83 -5.30
N ALA A 152 -3.66 11.89 -4.34
CA ALA A 152 -3.65 11.08 -3.13
C ALA A 152 -3.63 9.57 -3.45
N VAL A 153 -4.50 9.14 -4.37
CA VAL A 153 -4.58 7.74 -4.82
C VAL A 153 -3.29 7.31 -5.52
N ILE A 154 -2.81 8.10 -6.50
CA ILE A 154 -1.58 7.77 -7.24
C ILE A 154 -0.38 7.69 -6.28
N PHE A 155 -0.23 8.69 -5.40
CA PHE A 155 0.89 8.73 -4.45
C PHE A 155 0.87 7.52 -3.51
N SER A 156 -0.29 7.18 -2.94
CA SER A 156 -0.42 6.01 -2.08
C SER A 156 -0.08 4.69 -2.77
N PHE A 157 -0.57 4.47 -4.00
CA PHE A 157 -0.28 3.24 -4.73
C PHE A 157 1.19 3.16 -5.17
N LEU A 158 1.80 4.26 -5.58
CA LEU A 158 3.21 4.26 -5.92
C LEU A 158 4.10 4.06 -4.70
N LEU A 159 3.71 4.61 -3.54
CA LEU A 159 4.44 4.44 -2.29
C LEU A 159 4.43 2.99 -1.78
N SER A 160 3.41 2.20 -2.11
CA SER A 160 3.40 0.78 -1.75
C SER A 160 4.40 -0.05 -2.54
N VAL A 161 4.82 0.38 -3.74
CA VAL A 161 5.78 -0.34 -4.59
C VAL A 161 7.13 -0.57 -3.88
N PRO A 162 7.87 0.46 -3.43
CA PRO A 162 9.15 0.24 -2.74
C PRO A 162 8.97 -0.52 -1.42
N ALA A 163 7.86 -0.34 -0.72
CA ALA A 163 7.57 -1.09 0.51
C ALA A 163 7.39 -2.60 0.25
N ILE A 164 6.61 -2.97 -0.76
CA ILE A 164 6.38 -4.38 -1.13
C ILE A 164 7.65 -5.01 -1.71
N LEU A 165 8.38 -4.30 -2.58
CA LEU A 165 9.64 -4.79 -3.12
C LEU A 165 10.69 -5.00 -2.02
N GLY A 166 10.78 -4.08 -1.06
CA GLY A 166 11.66 -4.21 0.10
C GLY A 166 11.31 -5.42 0.97
N ALA A 167 10.03 -5.58 1.33
CA ALA A 167 9.56 -6.74 2.08
C ALA A 167 9.82 -8.07 1.33
N THR A 168 9.56 -8.08 0.02
CA THR A 168 9.83 -9.22 -0.86
C THR A 168 11.32 -9.59 -0.88
N LEU A 169 12.20 -8.58 -0.98
CA LEU A 169 13.64 -8.79 -0.97
C LEU A 169 14.11 -9.41 0.35
N ILE A 170 13.62 -8.91 1.48
CA ILE A 170 13.94 -9.43 2.81
C ILE A 170 13.52 -10.90 2.93
N VAL A 171 12.29 -11.24 2.54
CA VAL A 171 11.81 -12.64 2.57
C VAL A 171 12.61 -13.53 1.63
N SER A 172 12.92 -13.06 0.43
CA SER A 172 13.70 -13.82 -0.57
C SER A 172 15.13 -14.13 -0.12
N LEU A 173 15.71 -13.25 0.70
CA LEU A 173 17.06 -13.42 1.25
C LEU A 173 17.09 -14.27 2.52
N ASN A 174 15.95 -14.58 3.14
CA ASN A 174 15.90 -15.38 4.37
C ASN A 174 16.06 -16.88 4.06
N PRO A 175 17.20 -17.51 4.40
CA PRO A 175 17.48 -18.90 4.06
C PRO A 175 16.63 -19.92 4.84
N HIS A 176 15.92 -19.48 5.88
CA HIS A 176 15.02 -20.31 6.68
C HIS A 176 13.53 -20.18 6.28
N GLY A 177 13.16 -19.17 5.48
CA GLY A 177 11.78 -18.90 5.04
C GLY A 177 11.39 -19.56 3.72
N THR A 178 12.36 -20.14 3.00
CA THR A 178 12.17 -20.92 1.77
C THR A 178 11.97 -22.40 2.05
N THR A 179 11.33 -22.75 3.17
CA THR A 179 10.69 -24.07 3.28
C THR A 179 9.49 -24.05 2.36
N ILE A 180 9.75 -24.33 1.08
CA ILE A 180 8.74 -24.87 0.19
C ILE A 180 8.28 -26.13 0.90
N GLY A 181 7.15 -26.05 1.62
CA GLY A 181 6.34 -27.24 1.80
C GLY A 181 6.19 -27.79 0.39
N THR A 182 6.78 -28.94 0.13
CA THR A 182 6.98 -29.59 -1.19
C THR A 182 5.67 -29.86 -1.96
N GLU A 183 4.57 -29.23 -1.53
CA GLU A 183 3.18 -29.40 -1.92
C GLU A 183 2.62 -28.19 -2.69
N ILE A 184 3.23 -26.98 -2.59
CA ILE A 184 2.79 -25.84 -3.43
C ILE A 184 3.45 -25.97 -4.80
N LEU A 185 2.72 -26.54 -5.76
CA LEU A 185 3.12 -26.51 -7.17
C LEU A 185 3.37 -25.06 -7.62
N PHE A 186 4.47 -24.82 -8.32
CA PHE A 186 4.77 -23.54 -9.00
C PHE A 186 3.57 -23.02 -9.82
N THR A 187 2.77 -23.94 -10.38
CA THR A 187 1.52 -23.64 -11.08
C THR A 187 0.50 -22.91 -10.20
N ASN A 188 0.32 -23.34 -8.95
CA ASN A 188 -0.61 -22.70 -8.01
C ASN A 188 -0.13 -21.31 -7.63
N LEU A 189 1.18 -21.14 -7.44
CA LEU A 189 1.79 -19.85 -7.13
C LEU A 189 1.65 -18.86 -8.29
N ALA A 190 1.88 -19.32 -9.52
CA ALA A 190 1.69 -18.54 -10.72
C ALA A 190 0.22 -18.13 -10.90
N PHE A 191 -0.71 -19.07 -10.71
CA PHE A 191 -2.14 -18.78 -10.76
C PHE A 191 -2.55 -17.73 -9.72
N ALA A 192 -2.14 -17.90 -8.46
CA ALA A 192 -2.43 -16.95 -7.39
C ALA A 192 -1.88 -15.55 -7.69
N THR A 193 -0.65 -15.47 -8.19
CA THR A 193 0.01 -14.21 -8.57
C THR A 193 -0.73 -13.50 -9.70
N LEU A 194 -1.09 -14.24 -10.76
CA LEU A 194 -1.81 -13.70 -11.91
C LEU A 194 -3.23 -13.27 -11.54
N SER A 195 -3.95 -14.08 -10.76
CA SER A 195 -5.28 -13.72 -10.25
C SER A 195 -5.22 -12.48 -9.36
N ALA A 196 -4.26 -12.40 -8.43
CA ALA A 196 -4.06 -11.23 -7.59
C ALA A 196 -3.75 -9.97 -8.42
N GLY A 197 -2.91 -10.10 -9.45
CA GLY A 197 -2.62 -9.00 -10.38
C GLY A 197 -3.86 -8.54 -11.18
N ALA A 198 -4.63 -9.48 -11.73
CA ALA A 198 -5.83 -9.17 -12.51
C ALA A 198 -6.90 -8.48 -11.65
N ILE A 199 -7.19 -9.03 -10.46
CA ILE A 199 -8.13 -8.44 -9.51
C ILE A 199 -7.61 -7.09 -9.02
N GLY A 200 -6.32 -7.00 -8.68
CA GLY A 200 -5.67 -5.76 -8.26
C GLY A 200 -5.83 -4.64 -9.30
N TYR A 201 -5.65 -4.94 -10.58
CA TYR A 201 -5.84 -3.97 -11.67
C TYR A 201 -7.26 -3.41 -11.70
N ILE A 202 -8.27 -4.27 -11.56
CA ILE A 202 -9.69 -3.87 -11.52
C ILE A 202 -9.95 -3.02 -10.26
N CYS A 203 -9.46 -3.45 -9.10
CA CYS A 203 -9.63 -2.76 -7.83
C CYS A 203 -9.00 -1.37 -7.83
N ILE A 204 -7.82 -1.18 -8.43
CA ILE A 204 -7.20 0.15 -8.58
C ILE A 204 -8.12 1.09 -9.35
N GLY A 205 -8.72 0.62 -10.45
CA GLY A 205 -9.71 1.39 -11.22
C GLY A 205 -10.95 1.76 -10.41
N LEU A 206 -11.47 0.81 -9.63
CA LEU A 206 -12.62 1.05 -8.75
C LEU A 206 -12.30 2.06 -7.65
N VAL A 207 -11.14 1.94 -6.99
CA VAL A 207 -10.69 2.89 -5.96
C VAL A 207 -10.53 4.28 -6.56
N HIS A 208 -9.95 4.39 -7.75
CA HIS A 208 -9.79 5.67 -8.44
C HIS A 208 -11.15 6.37 -8.65
N ARG A 209 -12.15 5.62 -9.10
CA ARG A 209 -13.51 6.11 -9.32
C ARG A 209 -14.25 6.43 -8.02
N ALA A 210 -14.19 5.54 -7.03
CA ALA A 210 -14.86 5.75 -5.76
C ALA A 210 -14.33 6.99 -5.03
N THR A 211 -13.02 7.26 -5.17
CA THR A 211 -12.38 8.41 -4.55
C THR A 211 -12.80 9.72 -5.22
N SER A 212 -13.03 9.74 -6.54
CA SER A 212 -13.49 10.95 -7.24
C SER A 212 -14.98 11.27 -7.02
N GLU A 213 -15.86 10.26 -6.88
CA GLU A 213 -17.32 10.43 -6.87
C GLU A 213 -17.92 10.82 -5.49
N LYS A 214 -17.11 11.17 -4.48
CA LYS A 214 -17.51 11.34 -3.06
C LYS A 214 -17.88 10.03 -2.35
N TRP A 215 -17.55 8.87 -2.91
CA TRP A 215 -17.90 7.57 -2.31
C TRP A 215 -16.86 7.07 -1.31
N TRP A 216 -15.66 7.66 -1.29
CA TRP A 216 -14.53 7.24 -0.45
C TRP A 216 -14.95 6.94 0.99
N HIS A 217 -15.57 7.90 1.70
CA HIS A 217 -15.98 7.73 3.09
C HIS A 217 -16.93 6.54 3.36
N ARG A 218 -17.63 6.02 2.34
CA ARG A 218 -18.58 4.90 2.50
C ARG A 218 -17.90 3.58 2.82
N PHE A 219 -16.62 3.41 2.44
CA PHE A 219 -15.85 2.23 2.85
C PHE A 219 -15.68 2.14 4.37
N ALA A 220 -15.90 3.23 5.11
CA ALA A 220 -15.84 3.23 6.57
C ALA A 220 -16.89 2.30 7.20
N TRP A 221 -18.04 2.08 6.56
CA TRP A 221 -19.09 1.18 7.07
C TRP A 221 -18.75 -0.30 6.91
N TYR A 222 -17.80 -0.62 6.03
CA TYR A 222 -17.33 -1.99 5.82
C TYR A 222 -16.24 -2.41 6.81
N LEU A 223 -15.52 -1.43 7.39
CA LEU A 223 -14.44 -1.62 8.36
C LEU A 223 -15.01 -1.69 9.78
#